data_AF-A0A2H3G1L1-F1
#
_entry.id   AF-A0A2H3G1L1-F1
#
_cell.length_a   1.000
_cell.length_b   1.000
_cell.length_c   1.000
_cell.angle_alpha   90.00
_cell.angle_beta   90.00
_cell.angle_gamma   90.00
#
_symmetry.space_group_name_H-M   'P 1'
#
loop_
_entity.id
_entity.type
_entity.pdbx_description
1 polymer ?
#
loop_
_entity_poly.entity_id
_entity_poly.type
_entity_poly.pdbx_seq_one_letter_code
_entity_poly.pdbx_strand_id
1 'polypeptide(L)'
;MAGELATLGWLSQHSTVPVPRVIAFDDTRDNKIGFEWILMDHVSGTSAQTRWRKMTMEDKKTLVENIARHHAQLLDISTFQQIGTLKETDSSFIPDRLVLMMFFWGDHYNFDVHRGPFRSSHGWLYSFLFIMIKGKVLAMDKAVREGDEEDAGEAMYNLHIAKELYLLLPEIFTPDEDTDDKKVLWHDDLSLSNI
;
A
#
# COMPACT_ATOMS: atom_id res chain seq x y z
N MET A 1 -10.83 -3.54 -6.32
CA MET A 1 -11.41 -4.47 -5.33
C MET A 1 -10.68 -5.81 -5.21
N ALA A 2 -10.31 -6.47 -6.32
CA ALA A 2 -9.72 -7.82 -6.29
C ALA A 2 -8.56 -8.02 -5.29
N GLY A 3 -7.66 -7.03 -5.16
CA GLY A 3 -6.55 -7.13 -4.20
C GLY A 3 -6.96 -7.13 -2.73
N GLU A 4 -8.05 -6.43 -2.40
CA GLU A 4 -8.62 -6.41 -1.04
C GLU A 4 -9.23 -7.78 -0.71
N LEU A 5 -9.99 -8.36 -1.64
CA LEU A 5 -10.57 -9.69 -1.49
C LEU A 5 -9.51 -10.77 -1.30
N ALA A 6 -8.46 -10.75 -2.13
CA ALA A 6 -7.33 -11.67 -2.01
C ALA A 6 -6.61 -11.52 -0.67
N THR A 7 -6.45 -10.29 -0.18
CA THR A 7 -5.81 -10.01 1.11
C THR A 7 -6.66 -10.49 2.28
N LEU A 8 -7.97 -10.22 2.29
CA LEU A 8 -8.90 -10.72 3.30
C LEU A 8 -8.96 -12.26 3.28
N GLY A 9 -9.01 -12.86 2.10
CA GLY A 9 -8.97 -14.30 1.89
C GLY A 9 -7.72 -14.92 2.49
N TRP A 10 -6.54 -14.40 2.15
CA TRP A 10 -5.28 -14.87 2.69
C TRP A 10 -5.20 -14.72 4.23
N LEU A 11 -5.58 -13.56 4.77
CA LEU A 11 -5.58 -13.31 6.22
C LEU A 11 -6.49 -14.28 6.97
N SER A 12 -7.69 -14.52 6.46
CA SER A 12 -8.66 -15.43 7.05
C SER A 12 -8.20 -16.89 7.09
N GLN A 13 -7.37 -17.30 6.12
CA GLN A 13 -6.90 -18.68 5.98
C GLN A 13 -5.59 -18.95 6.72
N HIS A 14 -4.74 -17.94 6.90
CA HIS A 14 -3.35 -18.13 7.35
C HIS A 14 -3.01 -17.44 8.68
N SER A 15 -3.86 -16.54 9.18
CA SER A 15 -3.55 -15.73 10.38
C SER A 15 -4.67 -15.76 11.42
N THR A 16 -4.39 -15.21 12.60
CA THR A 16 -5.40 -14.95 13.63
C THR A 16 -5.82 -13.49 13.67
N VAL A 17 -5.39 -12.69 12.68
CA VAL A 17 -5.82 -11.30 12.54
C VAL A 17 -7.34 -11.28 12.35
N PRO A 18 -8.09 -10.54 13.18
CA PRO A 18 -9.53 -10.44 13.02
C PRO A 18 -9.84 -9.67 11.73
N VAL A 19 -10.37 -10.36 10.73
CA VAL A 19 -10.83 -9.77 9.47
C VAL A 19 -12.31 -10.09 9.25
N PRO A 20 -13.09 -9.18 8.66
CA PRO A 20 -14.47 -9.47 8.32
C PRO A 20 -14.54 -10.59 7.28
N ARG A 21 -15.50 -11.50 7.45
CA ARG A 21 -15.75 -12.55 6.46
C ARG A 21 -16.47 -11.95 5.26
N VAL A 22 -15.94 -12.19 4.07
CA VAL A 22 -16.60 -11.84 2.81
C VAL A 22 -17.82 -12.75 2.61
N ILE A 23 -18.99 -12.16 2.39
CA ILE A 23 -20.26 -12.85 2.17
C ILE A 23 -20.54 -13.00 0.67
N ALA A 24 -20.36 -11.91 -0.07
CA ALA A 24 -20.54 -11.85 -1.51
C ALA A 24 -19.76 -10.64 -2.06
N PHE A 25 -19.39 -10.67 -3.33
CA PHE A 25 -18.78 -9.55 -4.01
C PHE A 25 -19.03 -9.65 -5.51
N ASP A 26 -18.80 -8.54 -6.20
CA ASP A 26 -18.65 -8.48 -7.65
C ASP A 26 -17.54 -7.48 -7.93
N ASP A 27 -16.41 -7.95 -8.46
CA ASP A 27 -15.25 -7.12 -8.76
C ASP A 27 -15.25 -6.63 -10.21
N THR A 28 -16.36 -6.79 -10.92
CA THR A 28 -16.58 -6.27 -12.26
C THR A 28 -17.40 -4.98 -12.24
N ARG A 29 -17.42 -4.28 -13.37
CA ARG A 29 -18.36 -3.18 -13.60
C ARG A 29 -19.61 -3.62 -14.37
N ASP A 30 -19.65 -4.87 -14.82
CA ASP A 30 -20.75 -5.44 -15.59
C ASP A 30 -21.79 -6.08 -14.66
N ASN A 31 -22.30 -5.25 -13.75
CA ASN A 31 -23.30 -5.65 -12.77
C ASN A 31 -24.35 -4.55 -12.61
N LYS A 32 -25.47 -4.86 -11.93
CA LYS A 32 -26.61 -3.94 -11.80
C LYS A 32 -26.28 -2.62 -11.09
N ILE A 33 -25.21 -2.59 -10.29
CA ILE A 33 -24.75 -1.41 -9.56
C ILE A 33 -23.85 -0.56 -10.47
N GLY A 34 -23.17 -1.18 -11.45
CA GLY A 34 -22.24 -0.51 -12.38
C GLY A 34 -20.86 -0.23 -11.79
N PHE A 35 -20.60 -0.74 -10.58
CA PHE A 35 -19.36 -0.58 -9.83
C PHE A 35 -19.01 -1.87 -9.11
N GLU A 36 -17.73 -2.03 -8.79
CA GLU A 36 -17.24 -3.10 -7.93
C GLU A 36 -17.87 -2.97 -6.53
N TRP A 37 -18.29 -4.07 -5.89
CA TRP A 37 -18.84 -4.06 -4.52
C TRP A 37 -18.45 -5.30 -3.71
N ILE A 38 -18.29 -5.14 -2.39
CA ILE A 38 -18.10 -6.23 -1.42
C ILE A 38 -19.21 -6.13 -0.37
N LEU A 39 -19.83 -7.27 -0.05
CA LEU A 39 -20.65 -7.48 1.12
C LEU A 39 -19.89 -8.36 2.11
N MET A 40 -19.73 -7.91 3.34
CA MET A 40 -18.94 -8.60 4.37
C MET A 40 -19.57 -8.42 5.75
N ASP A 41 -19.13 -9.22 6.72
CA ASP A 41 -19.57 -9.13 8.11
C ASP A 41 -19.30 -7.73 8.69
N HIS A 42 -20.26 -7.21 9.47
CA HIS A 42 -20.05 -5.97 10.23
C HIS A 42 -19.24 -6.28 11.49
N VAL A 43 -18.04 -5.69 11.60
CA VAL A 43 -17.20 -5.81 12.80
C VAL A 43 -17.72 -4.85 13.88
N SER A 44 -18.32 -5.41 14.93
CA SER A 44 -18.80 -4.63 16.07
C SER A 44 -17.64 -4.02 16.85
N GLY A 45 -17.65 -2.70 17.03
CA GLY A 45 -16.61 -2.00 17.76
C GLY A 45 -16.74 -0.49 17.66
N THR A 46 -15.75 0.22 18.20
CA THR A 46 -15.56 1.65 18.01
C THR A 46 -14.07 1.91 17.86
N SER A 47 -13.70 2.92 17.09
CA SER A 47 -12.28 3.22 16.87
C SER A 47 -11.55 3.48 18.18
N ALA A 48 -10.31 3.03 18.27
CA ALA A 48 -9.42 3.28 19.38
C ALA A 48 -9.29 4.79 19.62
N GLN A 49 -9.30 5.63 18.59
CA GLN A 49 -9.26 7.09 18.68
C GLN A 49 -10.37 7.64 19.58
N THR A 50 -11.58 7.09 19.49
CA THR A 50 -12.75 7.53 20.28
C THR A 50 -12.58 7.23 21.77
N ARG A 51 -11.88 6.15 22.10
CA ARG A 51 -11.74 5.64 23.47
C ARG A 51 -10.38 5.89 24.10
N TRP A 52 -9.35 6.18 23.31
CA TRP A 52 -7.94 6.20 23.72
C TRP A 52 -7.68 7.07 24.95
N ARG A 53 -8.25 8.27 25.00
CA ARG A 53 -8.08 9.18 26.15
C ARG A 53 -8.73 8.66 27.44
N LYS A 54 -9.73 7.80 27.33
CA LYS A 54 -10.48 7.21 28.46
C LYS A 54 -9.98 5.82 28.85
N MET A 55 -9.16 5.18 28.01
CA MET A 55 -8.55 3.88 28.30
C MET A 55 -7.53 4.00 29.43
N THR A 56 -7.49 2.97 30.29
CA THR A 56 -6.41 2.86 31.27
C THR A 56 -5.08 2.58 30.58
N MET A 57 -3.97 2.76 31.29
CA MET A 57 -2.66 2.40 30.73
C MET A 57 -2.53 0.89 30.48
N GLU A 58 -3.19 0.06 31.28
CA GLU A 58 -3.20 -1.40 31.08
C GLU A 58 -3.95 -1.80 29.81
N ASP A 59 -5.10 -1.16 29.52
CA ASP A 59 -5.85 -1.41 28.28
C ASP A 59 -5.04 -0.99 27.05
N LYS A 60 -4.34 0.15 27.13
CA LYS A 60 -3.47 0.63 26.03
C LYS A 60 -2.32 -0.33 25.79
N LYS A 61 -1.68 -0.81 26.86
CA LYS A 61 -0.62 -1.80 26.79
C LYS A 61 -1.15 -3.08 26.13
N THR A 62 -2.28 -3.60 26.59
CA THR A 62 -2.92 -4.79 26.02
C THR A 62 -3.22 -4.63 24.53
N LEU A 63 -3.75 -3.48 24.12
CA LEU A 63 -4.02 -3.19 22.71
C LEU A 63 -2.74 -3.20 21.86
N VAL A 64 -1.68 -2.52 22.31
CA VAL A 64 -0.41 -2.48 21.60
C VAL A 64 0.25 -3.86 21.55
N GLU A 65 0.18 -4.65 22.62
CA GLU A 65 0.67 -6.03 22.65
C GLU A 65 -0.07 -6.93 21.64
N ASN A 66 -1.38 -6.77 21.49
CA ASN A 66 -2.16 -7.52 20.50
C ASN A 66 -1.77 -7.13 19.07
N ILE A 67 -1.61 -5.83 18.78
CA ILE A 67 -1.14 -5.35 17.47
C ILE A 67 0.25 -5.91 17.15
N ALA A 68 1.17 -5.85 18.11
CA ALA A 68 2.52 -6.39 17.95
C ALA A 68 2.51 -7.91 17.70
N ARG A 69 1.64 -8.66 18.40
CA ARG A 69 1.46 -10.10 18.19
C ARG A 69 0.99 -10.41 16.77
N HIS A 70 0.03 -9.65 16.25
CA HIS A 70 -0.43 -9.80 14.87
C HIS A 70 0.67 -9.47 13.86
N HIS A 71 1.43 -8.39 14.05
CA HIS A 71 2.56 -8.07 13.18
C HIS A 71 3.63 -9.18 13.19
N ALA A 72 3.98 -9.70 14.38
CA ALA A 72 4.92 -10.82 14.51
C ALA A 72 4.42 -12.06 13.77
N GLN A 73 3.13 -12.40 13.91
CA GLN A 73 2.54 -13.50 13.17
C GLN A 73 2.63 -13.28 11.66
N LEU A 74 2.26 -12.10 11.16
CA LEU A 74 2.34 -11.77 9.73
C LEU A 74 3.78 -11.85 9.21
N LEU A 75 4.74 -11.35 9.98
CA LEU A 75 6.17 -11.48 9.69
C LEU A 75 6.56 -12.96 9.60
N ASP A 76 6.08 -13.83 10.47
CA ASP A 76 6.45 -15.25 10.48
C ASP A 76 5.84 -16.03 9.29
N ILE A 77 4.54 -15.85 9.03
CA ILE A 77 3.81 -16.65 8.03
C ILE A 77 3.97 -16.16 6.59
N SER A 78 4.36 -14.90 6.36
CA SER A 78 4.51 -14.37 5.01
C SER A 78 5.72 -14.98 4.30
N THR A 79 5.52 -15.70 3.22
CA THR A 79 6.62 -16.35 2.45
C THR A 79 6.79 -15.76 1.05
N PHE A 80 6.28 -14.54 0.83
CA PHE A 80 6.30 -13.89 -0.47
C PHE A 80 7.72 -13.53 -0.90
N GLN A 81 7.95 -13.69 -2.20
CA GLN A 81 9.24 -13.41 -2.86
C GLN A 81 9.22 -12.10 -3.65
N GLN A 82 8.07 -11.43 -3.72
CA GLN A 82 7.88 -10.21 -4.49
C GLN A 82 7.03 -9.19 -3.74
N ILE A 83 7.25 -7.92 -4.03
CA ILE A 83 6.49 -6.77 -3.54
C ILE A 83 5.36 -6.50 -4.54
N GLY A 84 4.12 -6.55 -4.06
CA GLY A 84 2.94 -6.40 -4.89
C GLY A 84 1.67 -6.46 -4.07
N THR A 85 0.53 -6.19 -4.71
CA THR A 85 -0.78 -6.43 -4.10
C THR A 85 -1.15 -7.89 -4.32
N LEU A 86 -1.69 -8.55 -3.29
CA LEU A 86 -2.07 -9.95 -3.41
C LEU A 86 -3.18 -10.14 -4.45
N LYS A 87 -3.09 -11.27 -5.15
CA LYS A 87 -4.08 -11.77 -6.08
C LYS A 87 -4.32 -13.24 -5.78
N GLU A 88 -5.58 -13.63 -5.77
CA GLU A 88 -5.98 -15.02 -5.67
C GLU A 88 -5.84 -15.70 -7.04
N THR A 89 -5.36 -16.94 -7.01
CA THR A 89 -5.26 -17.85 -8.16
C THR A 89 -5.92 -19.17 -7.79
N ASP A 90 -6.10 -20.07 -8.75
CA ASP A 90 -6.74 -21.37 -8.52
C ASP A 90 -6.10 -22.20 -7.38
N SER A 91 -4.82 -21.94 -7.06
CA SER A 91 -4.05 -22.74 -6.10
C SER A 91 -3.41 -21.96 -4.96
N SER A 92 -3.30 -20.63 -5.03
CA SER A 92 -2.64 -19.82 -3.99
C SER A 92 -2.94 -18.33 -4.10
N PHE A 93 -2.37 -17.57 -3.15
CA PHE A 93 -2.29 -16.11 -3.20
C PHE A 93 -0.88 -15.70 -3.60
N ILE A 94 -0.75 -14.86 -4.63
CA ILE A 94 0.54 -14.37 -5.13
C ILE A 94 0.55 -12.84 -5.23
N PRO A 95 1.70 -12.17 -5.01
CA PRO A 95 1.84 -10.77 -5.35
C PRO A 95 1.69 -10.55 -6.87
N ASP A 96 0.89 -9.57 -7.26
CA ASP A 96 0.74 -9.06 -8.63
C ASP A 96 1.09 -7.55 -8.64
N ARG A 97 0.65 -6.82 -9.67
CA ARG A 97 0.80 -5.36 -9.77
C ARG A 97 0.44 -4.68 -8.45
N LEU A 98 1.34 -3.82 -8.00
CA LEU A 98 1.21 -3.05 -6.78
C LEU A 98 0.15 -1.96 -6.98
N VAL A 99 -0.89 -2.02 -6.16
CA VAL A 99 -1.97 -1.03 -6.12
C VAL A 99 -1.69 -0.06 -4.98
N LEU A 100 -0.99 1.04 -5.29
CA LEU A 100 -0.75 2.17 -4.39
C LEU A 100 -1.26 3.45 -5.03
N MET A 101 -1.89 4.33 -4.27
CA MET A 101 -2.48 5.58 -4.79
C MET A 101 -1.49 6.40 -5.63
N MET A 102 -0.22 6.46 -5.23
CA MET A 102 0.82 7.15 -5.98
C MET A 102 0.96 6.68 -7.43
N PHE A 103 0.66 5.41 -7.72
CA PHE A 103 0.72 4.87 -9.08
C PHE A 103 -0.49 5.29 -9.93
N PHE A 104 -1.66 5.51 -9.34
CA PHE A 104 -2.92 5.63 -10.10
C PHE A 104 -3.55 7.03 -10.04
N TRP A 105 -3.08 7.92 -9.18
CA TRP A 105 -3.69 9.24 -9.02
C TRP A 105 -3.30 10.19 -10.16
N GLY A 106 -4.31 10.80 -10.79
CA GLY A 106 -4.11 11.81 -11.83
C GLY A 106 -3.36 11.25 -13.03
N ASP A 107 -2.41 12.02 -13.55
CA ASP A 107 -1.63 11.64 -14.74
C ASP A 107 -0.71 10.44 -14.50
N HIS A 108 -0.45 10.06 -13.25
CA HIS A 108 0.40 8.93 -12.92
C HIS A 108 -0.15 7.62 -13.51
N TYR A 109 -1.47 7.51 -13.65
CA TYR A 109 -2.12 6.37 -14.30
C TYR A 109 -1.60 6.12 -15.72
N ASN A 110 -1.34 7.21 -16.45
CA ASN A 110 -0.94 7.16 -17.86
C ASN A 110 0.56 7.00 -18.08
N PHE A 111 1.37 6.95 -17.01
CA PHE A 111 2.80 6.77 -17.14
C PHE A 111 3.12 5.32 -17.48
N ASP A 112 3.91 5.15 -18.54
CA ASP A 112 4.57 3.89 -18.88
C ASP A 112 5.71 3.65 -17.88
N VAL A 113 5.44 2.78 -16.92
CA VAL A 113 6.33 2.44 -15.80
C VAL A 113 5.98 1.04 -15.33
N HIS A 114 6.98 0.28 -14.89
CA HIS A 114 6.74 -1.02 -14.28
C HIS A 114 5.97 -0.86 -12.96
N ARG A 115 4.87 -1.61 -12.80
CA ARG A 115 3.96 -1.49 -11.64
C ARG A 115 4.01 -2.70 -10.72
N GLY A 116 5.03 -3.53 -10.88
CA GLY A 116 5.19 -4.77 -10.14
C GLY A 116 4.52 -5.97 -10.82
N PRO A 117 4.56 -7.15 -10.18
CA PRO A 117 5.21 -7.37 -8.88
C PRO A 117 6.73 -7.16 -8.96
N PHE A 118 7.33 -6.57 -7.93
CA PHE A 118 8.76 -6.25 -7.89
C PHE A 118 9.52 -7.32 -7.11
N ARG A 119 10.68 -7.74 -7.62
CA ARG A 119 11.52 -8.72 -6.89
C ARG A 119 12.35 -8.08 -5.78
N SER A 120 12.86 -6.88 -6.04
CA SER A 120 13.72 -6.14 -5.11
C SER A 120 13.12 -4.81 -4.68
N SER A 121 13.58 -4.32 -3.52
CA SER A 121 13.30 -2.97 -3.04
C SER A 121 13.81 -1.91 -4.02
N HIS A 122 14.94 -2.17 -4.71
CA HIS A 122 15.45 -1.31 -5.78
C HIS A 122 14.41 -1.12 -6.89
N GLY A 123 13.89 -2.21 -7.47
CA GLY A 123 12.95 -2.12 -8.59
C GLY A 123 11.64 -1.43 -8.23
N TRP A 124 11.14 -1.66 -7.01
CA TRP A 124 9.97 -0.97 -6.48
C TRP A 124 10.23 0.53 -6.32
N LEU A 125 11.29 0.91 -5.61
CA LEU A 125 11.59 2.31 -5.29
C LEU A 125 12.02 3.10 -6.53
N TYR A 126 12.71 2.46 -7.48
CA TYR A 126 12.99 3.01 -8.81
C TYR A 126 11.70 3.46 -9.49
N SER A 127 10.72 2.56 -9.59
CA SER A 127 9.44 2.85 -10.28
C SER A 127 8.65 3.94 -9.56
N PHE A 128 8.64 3.92 -8.23
CA PHE A 128 8.02 4.94 -7.41
C PHE A 128 8.65 6.33 -7.62
N LEU A 129 9.99 6.42 -7.53
CA LEU A 129 10.74 7.67 -7.73
C LEU A 129 10.60 8.18 -9.17
N PHE A 130 10.59 7.28 -10.16
CA PHE A 130 10.37 7.66 -11.55
C PHE A 130 9.01 8.34 -11.76
N ILE A 131 7.93 7.77 -11.21
CA ILE A 131 6.60 8.38 -11.24
C ILE A 131 6.63 9.74 -10.54
N MET A 132 7.26 9.83 -9.37
CA MET A 132 7.35 11.07 -8.59
C MET A 132 8.07 12.18 -9.36
N ILE A 133 9.25 11.90 -9.91
CA ILE A 133 10.03 12.86 -10.70
C ILE A 133 9.21 13.32 -11.91
N LYS A 134 8.64 12.38 -12.66
CA LYS A 134 7.85 12.72 -13.86
C LYS A 134 6.61 13.54 -13.50
N GLY A 135 5.89 13.15 -12.45
CA GLY A 135 4.71 13.87 -11.95
C GLY A 135 5.06 15.29 -11.51
N LYS A 136 6.17 15.48 -10.77
CA LYS A 136 6.60 16.80 -10.31
C LYS A 136 7.14 17.69 -11.43
N VAL A 137 7.77 17.14 -12.47
CA VAL A 137 8.11 17.91 -13.68
C VAL A 137 6.84 18.45 -14.34
N LEU A 138 5.81 17.62 -14.54
CA LEU A 138 4.55 18.07 -15.14
C LEU A 138 3.81 19.08 -14.26
N ALA A 139 3.80 18.88 -12.95
CA ALA A 139 3.21 19.82 -11.99
C ALA A 139 3.92 21.19 -12.03
N MET A 140 5.26 21.19 -12.05
CA MET A 140 6.06 22.40 -12.18
C MET A 140 5.79 23.13 -13.50
N ASP A 141 5.79 22.41 -14.63
CA ASP A 141 5.49 22.99 -15.95
C ASP A 141 4.07 23.57 -16.00
N LYS A 142 3.11 22.92 -15.34
CA LYS A 142 1.74 23.44 -15.21
C LYS A 142 1.71 24.71 -14.36
N ALA A 143 2.30 24.70 -13.17
CA ALA A 143 2.31 25.85 -12.27
C ALA A 143 3.00 27.08 -12.90
N VAL A 144 4.13 26.88 -13.58
CA VAL A 144 4.81 27.95 -14.32
C VAL A 144 3.94 28.55 -15.43
N ARG A 145 3.20 27.72 -16.17
CA ARG A 145 2.26 28.20 -17.20
C ARG A 145 1.07 28.96 -16.61
N GLU A 146 0.63 28.55 -15.42
CA GLU A 146 -0.51 29.16 -14.71
C GLU A 146 -0.10 30.40 -13.89
N GLY A 147 1.20 30.65 -13.74
CA GLY A 147 1.74 31.75 -12.93
C GLY A 147 1.60 31.50 -11.43
N ASP A 148 1.46 30.24 -11.01
CA ASP A 148 1.36 29.84 -9.61
C ASP A 148 2.76 29.61 -9.03
N GLU A 149 3.33 30.64 -8.42
CA GLU A 149 4.69 30.60 -7.87
C GLU A 149 4.81 29.67 -6.65
N GLU A 150 3.73 29.51 -5.87
CA GLU A 150 3.72 28.63 -4.69
C GLU A 150 3.79 27.18 -5.12
N ASP A 151 2.88 26.76 -6.02
CA ASP A 151 2.88 25.41 -6.58
C ASP A 151 4.17 25.10 -7.34
N ALA A 152 4.71 26.07 -8.09
CA ALA A 152 5.97 25.91 -8.79
C ALA A 152 7.14 25.70 -7.82
N GLY A 153 7.18 26.47 -6.73
CA GLY A 153 8.18 26.32 -5.67
C GLY A 153 8.09 24.96 -4.97
N GLU A 154 6.88 24.52 -4.63
CA GLU A 154 6.65 23.22 -3.99
C GLU A 154 7.03 22.06 -4.92
N ALA A 155 6.65 22.15 -6.20
CA ALA A 155 7.00 21.14 -7.20
C ALA A 155 8.51 21.07 -7.42
N MET A 156 9.20 22.21 -7.48
CA MET A 156 10.65 22.28 -7.63
C MET A 156 11.39 21.66 -6.44
N TYR A 157 10.96 21.98 -5.21
CA TYR A 157 11.55 21.41 -4.00
C TYR A 157 11.39 19.89 -3.96
N ASN A 158 10.16 19.39 -4.15
CA ASN A 158 9.89 17.96 -4.17
C ASN A 158 10.65 17.23 -5.30
N LEU A 159 10.77 17.85 -6.47
CA LEU A 159 11.53 17.30 -7.60
C LEU A 159 13.02 17.19 -7.28
N HIS A 160 13.59 18.18 -6.59
CA HIS A 160 14.98 18.13 -6.14
C HIS A 160 15.21 16.95 -5.21
N ILE A 161 14.39 16.79 -4.17
CA ILE A 161 14.51 15.67 -3.22
C ILE A 161 14.34 14.32 -3.94
N ALA A 162 13.35 14.18 -4.83
CA ALA A 162 13.13 12.94 -5.55
C ALA A 162 14.32 12.55 -6.45
N LYS A 163 15.00 13.54 -7.07
CA LYS A 163 16.21 13.32 -7.86
C LYS A 163 17.39 12.89 -6.99
N GLU A 164 17.60 13.52 -5.83
CA GLU A 164 18.66 13.12 -4.90
C GLU A 164 18.45 11.67 -4.44
N LEU A 165 17.21 11.31 -4.05
CA LEU A 165 16.87 9.94 -3.67
C LEU A 165 17.08 8.94 -4.82
N TYR A 166 16.77 9.34 -6.06
CA TYR A 166 17.00 8.51 -7.25
C TYR A 166 18.50 8.27 -7.49
N LEU A 167 19.35 9.27 -7.27
CA LEU A 167 20.80 9.14 -7.42
C LEU A 167 21.41 8.27 -6.33
N LEU A 168 20.89 8.33 -5.11
CA LEU A 168 21.32 7.47 -3.98
C LEU A 168 20.79 6.03 -4.08
N LEU A 169 19.77 5.79 -4.91
CA LEU A 169 19.08 4.51 -4.96
C LEU A 169 20.03 3.31 -5.19
N PRO A 170 20.97 3.33 -6.16
CA PRO A 170 21.89 2.21 -6.39
C PRO A 170 22.88 1.96 -5.25
N GLU A 171 23.15 2.97 -4.42
CA GLU A 171 24.07 2.87 -3.27
C GLU A 171 23.37 2.24 -2.05
N ILE A 172 22.07 2.50 -1.88
CA ILE A 172 21.27 2.00 -0.75
C ILE A 172 20.67 0.62 -1.05
N PHE A 173 20.15 0.45 -2.26
CA PHE A 173 19.58 -0.81 -2.75
C PHE A 173 20.26 -1.12 -4.08
N THR A 174 21.14 -2.12 -4.14
CA THR A 174 21.83 -2.38 -5.40
C THR A 174 20.87 -3.00 -6.43
N PRO A 175 21.01 -2.68 -7.75
CA PRO A 175 20.04 -3.10 -8.76
C PRO A 175 19.90 -4.62 -8.95
N ASP A 176 21.01 -5.35 -8.77
CA ASP A 176 21.13 -6.79 -9.07
C ASP A 176 21.01 -7.68 -7.82
N GLU A 177 20.85 -7.08 -6.63
CA GLU A 177 20.48 -7.84 -5.45
C GLU A 177 19.00 -8.21 -5.55
N ASP A 178 18.74 -9.44 -6.00
CA ASP A 178 17.54 -10.16 -5.59
C ASP A 178 17.71 -10.38 -4.09
N THR A 179 17.25 -9.41 -3.30
CA THR A 179 17.45 -9.49 -1.86
C THR A 179 16.61 -10.65 -1.35
N ASP A 180 17.26 -11.62 -0.71
CA ASP A 180 16.63 -12.69 0.10
C ASP A 180 15.77 -12.12 1.26
N ASP A 181 15.59 -10.79 1.31
CA ASP A 181 14.71 -10.11 2.24
C ASP A 181 13.30 -10.69 2.10
N LYS A 182 12.81 -11.21 3.21
CA LYS A 182 11.44 -11.69 3.35
C LYS A 182 10.46 -10.57 3.00
N LYS A 183 9.59 -10.77 2.01
CA LYS A 183 8.53 -9.82 1.68
C LYS A 183 7.29 -10.18 2.50
N VAL A 184 6.76 -9.20 3.23
CA VAL A 184 5.77 -9.44 4.27
C VAL A 184 4.49 -8.66 3.99
N LEU A 185 3.34 -9.27 4.28
CA LEU A 185 2.08 -8.55 4.26
C LEU A 185 2.08 -7.47 5.35
N TRP A 186 1.94 -6.22 4.94
CA TRP A 186 2.08 -5.04 5.79
C TRP A 186 0.88 -4.11 5.61
N HIS A 187 0.41 -3.50 6.70
CA HIS A 187 -0.60 -2.44 6.67
C HIS A 187 0.09 -1.08 6.83
N ASP A 188 0.11 -0.27 5.78
CA ASP A 188 0.86 1.00 5.72
C ASP A 188 0.19 2.17 6.45
N ASP A 189 -1.14 2.15 6.54
CA ASP A 189 -1.93 3.20 7.20
C ASP A 189 -2.51 2.74 8.54
N LEU A 190 -1.74 2.17 9.47
CA LEU A 190 -2.29 1.78 10.77
C LEU A 190 -2.33 2.97 11.74
N SER A 191 -3.53 3.36 12.17
CA SER A 191 -3.75 4.52 13.05
C SER A 191 -4.86 4.25 14.08
N LEU A 192 -4.96 5.09 15.10
CA LEU A 192 -6.07 4.97 16.07
C LEU A 192 -7.46 5.11 15.44
N SER A 193 -7.56 5.67 14.23
CA SER A 193 -8.83 5.87 13.53
C SER A 193 -9.33 4.59 12.84
N ASN A 194 -8.44 3.65 12.54
CA ASN A 194 -8.75 2.37 11.87
C ASN A 194 -8.36 1.12 12.67
N ILE A 195 -7.92 1.32 13.93
CA ILE A 195 -7.87 0.30 15.00
C ILE A 195 -9.15 0.36 15.82
#